data_AF-A0A4D7DDC8-F1
#
_entry.id   AF-A0A4D7DDC8-F1
#
_cell.length_a   1.000
_cell.length_b   1.000
_cell.length_c   1.000
_cell.angle_alpha   90.00
_cell.angle_beta   90.00
_cell.angle_gamma   90.00
#
_symmetry.space_group_name_H-M   'P 1'
#
loop_
_entity.id
_entity.type
_entity.pdbx_description
1 polymer ?
#
loop_
_entity_poly.entity_id
_entity_poly.type
_entity_poly.pdbx_seq_one_letter_code
_entity_poly.pdbx_strand_id
1 'polypeptide(L)'
;MTDLPRAEFVVFPDGWRRYPDGSGHRGPLPRDADEKWIAAVHMPRWAVRIELIVERGLIEPVQAIMRADMRAEGLRPLLGGLVWRWPGHGTGVSLRRLYARRWNLDHPTPGCRWQDNPSTIVLDVRAT
;
A
#
# COMPACT_ATOMS: atom_id res chain seq x y z
N MET A 1 -26.71 8.26 12.21
CA MET A 1 -26.33 9.37 11.31
C MET A 1 -24.89 9.70 11.64
N THR A 2 -23.94 9.33 10.78
CA THR A 2 -22.49 9.37 11.09
C THR A 2 -22.05 10.83 11.22
N ASP A 3 -21.33 11.20 12.28
CA ASP A 3 -20.76 12.54 12.53
C ASP A 3 -19.71 12.98 11.48
N LEU A 4 -19.57 12.26 10.37
CA LEU A 4 -18.75 12.56 9.20
C LEU A 4 -18.79 14.02 8.71
N PRO A 5 -19.97 14.69 8.60
CA PRO A 5 -20.02 16.09 8.19
C PRO A 5 -19.51 17.07 9.27
N ARG A 6 -19.19 16.59 10.48
CA ARG A 6 -18.58 17.38 11.56
C ARG A 6 -17.07 17.21 11.69
N ALA A 7 -16.43 16.41 10.82
CA ALA A 7 -14.99 16.22 10.90
C ALA A 7 -14.24 17.54 10.62
N GLU A 8 -13.66 18.14 11.65
CA GLU A 8 -12.93 19.40 11.57
C GLU A 8 -11.52 19.24 10.98
N PHE A 9 -10.88 18.09 11.23
CA PHE A 9 -9.58 17.75 10.68
C PHE A 9 -9.32 16.24 10.68
N VAL A 10 -8.30 15.81 9.95
CA VAL A 10 -7.78 14.43 9.96
C VAL A 10 -6.32 14.47 10.34
N VAL A 11 -5.91 13.58 11.24
CA VAL A 11 -4.50 13.35 11.57
C VAL A 11 -4.05 12.02 10.97
N PHE A 12 -2.99 12.07 10.18
CA PHE A 12 -2.38 10.91 9.55
C PHE A 12 -1.31 10.27 10.45
N PRO A 13 -0.96 9.00 10.23
CA PRO A 13 0.10 8.32 10.99
C PRO A 13 1.48 8.98 10.91
N ASP A 14 1.74 9.80 9.88
CA ASP A 14 2.99 10.56 9.71
C ASP A 14 3.03 11.89 10.47
N GLY A 15 1.98 12.18 11.26
CA GLY A 15 1.82 13.40 12.05
C GLY A 15 1.32 14.60 11.23
N TRP A 16 0.96 14.40 9.96
CA TRP A 16 0.34 15.43 9.15
C TRP A 16 -1.12 15.63 9.58
N ARG A 17 -1.53 16.88 9.79
CA ARG A 17 -2.93 17.25 9.99
C ARG A 17 -3.45 17.95 8.74
N ARG A 18 -4.66 17.62 8.30
CA ARG A 18 -5.34 18.23 7.16
C ARG A 18 -6.72 18.72 7.55
N TYR A 19 -7.12 19.87 7.00
CA TYR A 19 -8.40 20.52 7.22
C TYR A 19 -9.25 20.52 5.94
N PRO A 20 -10.59 20.74 6.04
CA PRO A 20 -11.50 20.77 4.89
C PRO A 20 -11.15 21.78 3.80
N ASP A 21 -10.51 22.89 4.17
CA ASP A 21 -10.04 23.94 3.25
C ASP A 21 -8.77 23.54 2.47
N GLY A 22 -8.24 22.34 2.72
CA GLY A 22 -7.02 21.83 2.11
C GLY A 22 -5.74 22.26 2.81
N SER A 23 -5.81 23.14 3.82
CA SER A 23 -4.66 23.51 4.64
C SER A 23 -4.19 22.32 5.48
N GLY A 24 -2.92 22.36 5.86
CA GLY A 24 -2.33 21.34 6.69
C GLY A 24 -0.97 21.72 7.24
N HIS A 25 -0.64 21.11 8.36
CA HIS A 25 0.63 21.29 9.03
C HIS A 25 0.99 20.02 9.80
N ARG A 26 2.28 19.86 10.09
CA ARG A 26 2.75 18.82 10.99
C ARG A 26 2.62 19.30 12.43
N GLY A 27 2.10 18.44 13.32
CA GLY A 27 1.93 18.82 14.72
C GLY A 27 1.75 17.60 15.63
N PRO A 28 1.78 17.82 16.96
CA PRO A 28 1.48 16.77 17.91
C PRO A 28 0.04 16.26 17.72
N LEU A 29 -0.20 15.01 18.11
CA LEU A 29 -1.56 14.49 18.25
C LEU A 29 -2.35 15.40 19.19
N PRO A 30 -3.58 15.76 18.84
CA PRO A 30 -4.46 16.41 19.79
C PRO A 30 -4.57 15.56 21.06
N ARG A 31 -4.56 16.24 22.21
CA ARG A 31 -4.71 15.62 23.54
C ARG A 31 -5.98 16.07 24.23
N ASP A 32 -6.82 16.83 23.53
CA ASP A 32 -8.06 17.31 24.09
C ASP A 32 -8.99 16.10 24.30
N ALA A 33 -9.48 15.95 25.53
CA ALA A 33 -10.35 14.85 25.90
C ALA A 33 -11.75 14.99 25.27
N ASP A 34 -12.12 16.21 24.86
CA ASP A 34 -13.39 16.51 24.22
C ASP A 34 -13.39 16.17 22.72
N GLU A 35 -12.21 15.87 22.13
CA GLU A 35 -12.11 15.44 20.74
C GLU A 35 -12.50 13.97 20.57
N LYS A 36 -13.64 13.76 19.90
CA LYS A 36 -14.13 12.43 19.56
C LYS A 36 -13.43 11.89 18.32
N TRP A 37 -12.55 10.91 18.52
CA TRP A 37 -11.91 10.19 17.43
C TRP A 37 -12.88 9.28 16.69
N ILE A 38 -12.88 9.38 15.36
CA ILE A 38 -13.65 8.51 14.48
C ILE A 38 -12.66 7.58 13.76
N ALA A 39 -13.05 6.32 13.59
CA ALA A 39 -12.24 5.34 12.85
C ALA A 39 -11.93 5.80 11.42
N ALA A 40 -10.74 5.48 10.92
CA ALA A 40 -10.26 5.88 9.59
C ALA A 40 -11.14 5.39 8.42
N VAL A 41 -11.96 4.34 8.62
CA VAL A 41 -12.96 3.89 7.63
C VAL A 41 -14.01 4.96 7.32
N HIS A 42 -14.21 5.89 8.24
CA HIS A 42 -15.06 7.07 8.09
C HIS A 42 -14.20 8.31 7.78
N MET A 43 -13.15 8.18 6.97
CA MET A 43 -12.40 9.35 6.53
C MET A 43 -13.25 10.17 5.54
N PRO A 44 -13.40 11.49 5.74
CA PRO A 44 -14.15 12.33 4.81
C PRO A 44 -13.41 12.47 3.47
N ARG A 45 -14.16 12.64 2.36
CA ARG A 45 -13.60 12.69 0.99
C ARG A 45 -12.54 13.78 0.81
N TRP A 46 -12.71 14.95 1.44
CA TRP A 46 -11.75 16.05 1.34
C TRP A 46 -10.36 15.70 1.93
N ALA A 47 -10.30 14.72 2.84
CA ALA A 47 -9.06 14.29 3.48
C ALA A 47 -8.33 13.21 2.69
N VAL A 48 -8.95 12.59 1.68
CA VAL A 48 -8.36 11.50 0.89
C VAL A 48 -7.06 11.97 0.23
N ARG A 49 -6.00 11.15 0.34
CA ARG A 49 -4.68 11.41 -0.29
C ARG A 49 -4.62 10.90 -1.72
N ILE A 50 -5.29 9.79 -1.97
CA ILE A 50 -5.36 9.15 -3.28
C ILE A 50 -6.70 8.45 -3.38
N GLU A 51 -7.42 8.72 -4.47
CA GLU A 51 -8.64 8.00 -4.81
C GLU A 51 -8.29 7.05 -5.97
N LEU A 52 -8.40 5.75 -5.67
CA LEU A 52 -8.13 4.66 -6.60
C LEU A 52 -9.45 4.07 -7.08
N ILE A 53 -9.60 3.93 -8.38
CA ILE A 53 -10.74 3.26 -9.02
C ILE A 53 -10.29 1.84 -9.39
N VAL A 54 -11.01 0.84 -8.91
CA VAL A 54 -10.80 -0.56 -9.31
C VAL A 54 -11.37 -0.76 -10.70
N GLU A 55 -10.52 -1.11 -11.66
CA GLU A 55 -10.90 -1.33 -13.05
C GLU A 55 -11.18 -2.81 -13.34
N ARG A 56 -10.47 -3.71 -12.65
CA ARG A 56 -10.62 -5.17 -12.80
C ARG A 56 -10.20 -5.91 -11.54
N GLY A 57 -10.81 -7.07 -11.30
CA GLY A 57 -10.40 -8.02 -10.27
C GLY A 57 -10.31 -9.43 -10.82
N LEU A 58 -9.26 -10.17 -10.46
CA LEU A 58 -9.04 -11.57 -10.84
C LEU A 58 -8.69 -12.41 -9.63
N ILE A 59 -9.11 -13.67 -9.63
CA ILE A 59 -8.67 -14.65 -8.63
C ILE A 59 -7.64 -15.56 -9.31
N GLU A 60 -6.41 -15.56 -8.80
CA GLU A 60 -5.34 -16.42 -9.32
C GLU A 60 -4.39 -16.90 -8.23
N PRO A 61 -3.69 -18.03 -8.44
CA PRO A 61 -2.63 -18.46 -7.52
C PRO A 61 -1.51 -17.42 -7.46
N VAL A 62 -0.96 -17.19 -6.27
CA VAL A 62 0.13 -16.22 -6.06
C VAL A 62 1.36 -16.49 -6.95
N GLN A 63 1.64 -17.75 -7.27
CA GLN A 63 2.74 -18.11 -8.16
C GLN A 63 2.44 -17.89 -9.66
N ALA A 64 1.19 -17.62 -10.03
CA ALA A 64 0.75 -17.29 -11.39
C ALA A 64 0.94 -15.80 -11.73
N ILE A 65 1.05 -14.93 -10.71
CA ILE A 65 1.26 -13.48 -10.86
C ILE A 65 2.41 -13.21 -11.84
N MET A 66 2.17 -12.35 -12.84
CA MET A 66 3.13 -12.08 -13.89
C MET A 66 4.19 -11.08 -13.42
N ARG A 67 5.32 -11.05 -14.14
CA ARG A 67 6.41 -10.10 -13.84
C ARG A 67 5.97 -8.64 -14.01
N ALA A 68 4.99 -8.36 -14.88
CA ALA A 68 4.43 -7.03 -15.07
C ALA A 68 3.69 -6.58 -13.81
N ASP A 69 2.83 -7.43 -13.26
CA ASP A 69 2.04 -7.17 -12.05
C ASP A 69 2.94 -6.99 -10.83
N MET A 70 3.99 -7.82 -10.69
CA MET A 70 5.00 -7.64 -9.63
C MET A 70 5.66 -6.25 -9.68
N ARG A 71 5.92 -5.71 -10.88
CA ARG A 71 6.47 -4.35 -11.03
C ARG A 71 5.43 -3.28 -10.75
N ALA A 72 4.17 -3.51 -11.15
CA ALA A 72 3.05 -2.60 -10.90
C ALA A 72 2.76 -2.44 -9.39
N GLU A 73 2.89 -3.52 -8.62
CA GLU A 73 2.85 -3.53 -7.15
C GLU A 73 3.96 -2.66 -6.51
N GLY A 74 4.97 -2.26 -7.29
CA GLY A 74 6.05 -1.38 -6.86
C GLY A 74 7.35 -2.12 -6.55
N LEU A 75 7.49 -3.42 -6.87
CA LEU A 75 8.80 -4.06 -6.80
C LEU A 75 9.72 -3.51 -7.89
N ARG A 76 10.61 -2.62 -7.45
CA ARG A 76 11.76 -2.20 -8.23
C ARG A 76 13.00 -2.94 -7.72
N PRO A 77 13.78 -3.60 -8.58
CA PRO A 77 15.05 -4.16 -8.15
C PRO A 77 15.96 -3.03 -7.65
N LEU A 78 16.29 -3.05 -6.36
CA LEU A 78 17.12 -2.07 -5.63
C LEU A 78 18.46 -1.73 -6.30
N LEU A 79 18.93 -2.59 -7.21
CA LEU A 79 20.26 -2.52 -7.82
C LEU A 79 20.22 -2.43 -9.36
N GLY A 80 19.07 -2.07 -9.95
CA GLY A 80 18.87 -2.02 -11.39
C GLY A 80 19.80 -1.06 -12.15
N GLY A 81 20.39 -0.06 -11.49
CA GLY A 81 21.31 0.90 -12.11
C GLY A 81 22.80 0.55 -12.02
N LEU A 82 23.26 -0.04 -10.90
CA LEU A 82 24.70 -0.28 -10.67
C LEU A 82 25.14 -1.71 -11.00
N VAL A 83 24.31 -2.73 -10.74
CA VAL A 83 24.76 -4.12 -10.84
C VAL A 83 24.68 -4.64 -12.29
N TRP A 84 23.87 -4.03 -13.14
CA TRP A 84 23.78 -4.39 -14.56
C TRP A 84 24.98 -3.92 -15.42
N ARG A 85 25.82 -3.00 -14.91
CA ARG A 85 27.00 -2.49 -15.63
C ARG A 85 28.32 -3.20 -15.26
N TRP A 86 28.32 -4.14 -14.31
CA TRP A 86 29.55 -4.81 -13.88
C TRP A 86 29.68 -6.21 -14.52
N PRO A 87 30.67 -6.42 -15.41
CA PRO A 87 30.91 -7.74 -15.98
C PRO A 87 31.68 -8.57 -14.94
N GLY A 88 30.96 -9.33 -14.11
CA GLY A 88 31.61 -10.23 -13.14
C GLY A 88 30.75 -10.75 -11.99
N HIS A 89 29.59 -10.16 -11.71
CA HIS A 89 28.73 -10.63 -10.63
C HIS A 89 27.47 -11.31 -11.18
N GLY A 90 27.55 -12.63 -11.29
CA GLY A 90 26.36 -13.47 -11.44
C GLY A 90 25.40 -13.25 -10.27
N THR A 91 24.11 -13.41 -10.56
CA THR A 91 22.97 -13.44 -9.62
C THR A 91 22.41 -12.09 -9.16
N GLY A 92 21.86 -11.34 -10.11
CA GLY A 92 20.73 -10.45 -9.80
C GLY A 92 19.60 -11.29 -9.18
N VAL A 93 19.13 -10.93 -7.98
CA VAL A 93 18.00 -11.63 -7.34
C VAL A 93 16.80 -11.57 -8.28
N SER A 94 16.27 -12.73 -8.70
CA SER A 94 15.16 -12.76 -9.64
C SER A 94 13.95 -12.03 -9.02
N LEU A 95 13.23 -11.26 -9.84
CA LEU A 95 12.04 -10.51 -9.41
C LEU A 95 11.05 -11.40 -8.65
N ARG A 96 10.89 -12.64 -9.11
CA ARG A 96 10.06 -13.67 -8.47
C ARG A 96 10.54 -14.04 -7.07
N ARG A 97 11.86 -14.16 -6.83
CA ARG A 97 12.41 -14.42 -5.49
C ARG A 97 12.22 -13.22 -4.55
N LEU A 98 12.37 -11.99 -5.06
CA LEU A 98 12.10 -10.78 -4.27
C LEU A 98 10.62 -10.70 -3.88
N TYR A 99 9.72 -10.96 -4.82
CA TYR A 99 8.29 -11.00 -4.56
C TYR A 99 7.90 -12.11 -3.59
N ALA A 100 8.43 -13.33 -3.77
CA ALA A 100 8.22 -14.42 -2.83
C ALA A 100 8.66 -14.06 -1.39
N ARG A 101 9.82 -13.41 -1.25
CA ARG A 101 10.31 -12.96 0.05
C ARG A 101 9.40 -11.89 0.66
N ARG A 102 8.97 -10.90 -0.14
CA ARG A 102 8.04 -9.86 0.32
C ARG A 102 6.71 -10.45 0.73
N TRP A 103 6.14 -11.32 -0.10
CA TRP A 103 4.90 -12.03 0.19
C TRP A 103 4.97 -12.78 1.53
N ASN A 104 6.05 -13.51 1.79
CA ASN A 104 6.23 -14.25 3.05
C ASN A 104 6.43 -13.36 4.28
N LEU A 105 6.89 -12.12 4.12
CA LEU A 105 6.94 -11.14 5.21
C LEU A 105 5.54 -10.64 5.56
N ASP A 106 4.71 -10.39 4.55
CA ASP A 106 3.36 -9.89 4.71
C ASP A 106 2.38 -11.02 5.14
N HIS A 107 2.66 -12.27 4.74
CA HIS A 107 1.83 -13.46 4.99
C HIS A 107 2.64 -14.61 5.62
N PRO A 108 3.02 -14.51 6.91
CA PRO A 108 3.86 -15.52 7.57
C PRO A 108 3.12 -16.80 7.98
N THR A 109 1.78 -16.81 7.93
CA THR A 109 0.93 -17.92 8.39
C THR A 109 0.93 -19.09 7.39
N PRO A 110 1.10 -20.35 7.83
CA PRO A 110 0.97 -21.52 6.96
C PRO A 110 -0.38 -21.55 6.21
N GLY A 111 -0.36 -21.97 4.95
CA GLY A 111 -1.52 -21.91 4.04
C GLY A 111 -1.62 -20.60 3.27
N CYS A 112 -0.96 -19.53 3.75
CA CYS A 112 -0.92 -18.22 3.09
C CYS A 112 0.45 -17.88 2.52
N ARG A 113 1.47 -18.72 2.70
CA ARG A 113 2.85 -18.43 2.27
C ARG A 113 3.01 -18.63 0.78
N TRP A 114 4.06 -18.06 0.20
CA TRP A 114 4.41 -18.18 -1.22
C TRP A 114 4.49 -19.65 -1.66
N GLN A 115 5.12 -20.51 -0.86
CA GLN A 115 5.26 -21.94 -1.15
C GLN A 115 3.95 -22.71 -1.09
N ASP A 116 2.97 -22.21 -0.34
CA ASP A 116 1.64 -22.83 -0.22
C ASP A 116 0.77 -22.48 -1.43
N ASN A 117 1.19 -21.48 -2.22
CA ASN A 117 0.55 -21.02 -3.45
C ASN A 117 -0.96 -20.77 -3.30
N PRO A 118 -1.38 -19.94 -2.32
CA PRO A 118 -2.80 -19.65 -2.13
C PRO A 118 -3.38 -18.91 -3.34
N SER A 119 -4.70 -19.04 -3.53
CA SER A 119 -5.43 -18.15 -4.44
C SER A 119 -5.56 -16.77 -3.81
N THR A 120 -5.26 -15.73 -4.57
CA THR A 120 -5.36 -14.33 -4.14
C THR A 120 -6.16 -13.52 -5.15
N ILE A 121 -6.55 -12.30 -4.75
CA ILE A 121 -7.25 -11.36 -5.61
C ILE A 121 -6.23 -10.35 -6.13
N VAL A 122 -6.09 -10.27 -7.45
CA VAL A 122 -5.28 -9.27 -8.14
C VAL A 122 -6.20 -8.16 -8.65
N LEU A 123 -5.87 -6.91 -8.33
CA LEU A 123 -6.67 -5.73 -8.67
C LEU A 123 -5.91 -4.83 -9.64
N ASP A 124 -6.54 -4.51 -10.77
CA ASP A 124 -6.09 -3.41 -11.61
C ASP A 124 -6.75 -2.13 -11.10
N VAL A 125 -5.94 -1.11 -10.81
CA VAL A 125 -6.42 0.16 -10.25
C VAL A 125 -5.87 1.36 -11.01
N ARG A 126 -6.67 2.42 -11.09
CA ARG A 126 -6.28 3.70 -11.66
C ARG A 126 -6.46 4.82 -10.64
N ALA A 127 -5.46 5.69 -10.54
CA ALA A 127 -5.57 6.92 -9.76
C ALA A 127 -6.43 7.96 -10.50
N THR A 128 -7.20 8.73 -9.73
CA THR A 128 -7.95 9.90 -10.22
C THR A 128 -7.12 11.17 -10.24
#